data_AF-X1L484-F1
#
_entry.id   AF-X1L484-F1
#
_cell.length_a   1.000
_cell.length_b   1.000
_cell.length_c   1.000
_cell.angle_alpha   90.00
_cell.angle_beta   90.00
_cell.angle_gamma   90.00
#
_symmetry.space_group_name_H-M   'P 1'
#
loop_
_entity.id
_entity.type
_entity.pdbx_description
1 polymer ?
#
loop_
_entity_poly.entity_id
_entity_poly.type
_entity_poly.pdbx_seq_one_letter_code
_entity_poly.pdbx_strand_id
1 'polypeptide(L)' 'FYFRVTELQQREVIHYHSLIGGVGDIRRLLFKDFWELHGFARVEAYEPGRGANFYVGKYLTKDAGDIRFSHNLSKHLTTS' A
#
# COMPACT_ATOMS: atom_id res chain seq x y z
N PHE A 1 5.86 3.64 9.03
CA PHE A 1 6.14 2.30 8.47
C PHE A 1 5.34 2.12 7.19
N TYR A 2 5.72 1.19 6.31
CA TYR A 2 4.92 0.86 5.14
C TYR A 2 4.96 -0.63 4.81
N PHE A 3 3.92 -1.03 4.10
CA PHE A 3 3.81 -2.28 3.38
C PHE A 3 3.51 -1.94 1.91
N ARG A 4 4.18 -2.60 0.97
CA ARG A 4 3.94 -2.41 -0.47
C ARG A 4 3.95 -3.74 -1.22
N VAL A 5 3.04 -3.90 -2.17
CA VAL A 5 3.09 -4.90 -3.24
C VAL A 5 3.31 -4.21 -4.57
N THR A 6 4.26 -4.71 -5.35
CA THR A 6 4.39 -4.36 -6.77
C THR A 6 3.89 -5.54 -7.60
N GLU A 7 3.03 -5.27 -8.58
CA GLU A 7 2.44 -6.26 -9.48
C GLU A 7 2.64 -5.82 -10.94
N LEU A 8 2.94 -6.78 -11.82
CA LEU A 8 2.76 -6.61 -13.27
C LEU A 8 1.35 -7.08 -13.64
N GLN A 9 0.49 -6.16 -14.08
CA GLN A 9 -0.85 -6.51 -14.53
C GLN A 9 -0.80 -7.27 -15.86
N GLN A 10 -1.85 -8.04 -16.19
CA GLN A 10 -1.97 -8.76 -17.47
C GLN A 10 -1.86 -7.86 -18.72
N ARG A 11 -2.12 -6.56 -18.55
CA ARG A 11 -1.99 -5.52 -19.58
C ARG A 11 -0.60 -4.87 -19.60
N GLU A 12 0.40 -5.52 -19.01
CA GLU A 12 1.81 -5.10 -18.94
C GLU A 12 2.03 -3.73 -18.26
N VAL A 13 1.14 -3.35 -17.36
CA VAL A 13 1.25 -2.13 -16.56
C VAL A 13 1.70 -2.47 -15.15
N ILE A 14 2.69 -1.75 -14.64
CA ILE A 14 3.12 -1.85 -13.24
C ILE A 14 2.07 -1.21 -12.34
N HIS A 15 1.61 -1.95 -11.34
CA HIS A 15 0.62 -1.51 -10.38
C HIS A 15 1.16 -1.66 -8.95
N TYR A 16 0.95 -0.62 -8.13
CA TYR A 16 1.42 -0.58 -6.75
C TYR A 16 0.24 -0.60 -5.79
N HIS A 17 0.33 -1.45 -4.77
CA HIS A 17 -0.56 -1.43 -3.61
C HIS A 17 0.28 -1.10 -2.38
N SER A 18 -0.05 -0.01 -1.69
CA SER A 18 0.71 0.45 -0.53
C SER A 18 -0.20 0.75 0.65
N LEU A 19 0.20 0.30 1.84
CA LEU A 19 -0.34 0.75 3.12
C LEU A 19 0.77 1.50 3.85
N ILE A 20 0.52 2.75 4.20
CA ILE A 20 1.49 3.63 4.86
C ILE A 20 0.90 4.06 6.19
N GLY A 21 1.66 3.85 7.27
CA GLY A 21 1.28 4.23 8.63
C GLY A 21 2.27 5.18 9.27
N GLY A 22 1.80 5.94 10.27
CA GLY A 22 2.58 7.00 10.92
C GLY A 22 2.67 8.28 10.09
N VAL A 23 1.64 8.58 9.30
CA VAL A 23 1.59 9.75 8.41
C VAL A 23 1.01 11.01 9.09
N GLY A 24 0.67 10.94 10.39
CA GLY A 24 0.05 12.05 11.11
C GLY A 24 -1.20 12.59 10.40
N ASP A 25 -1.34 13.92 10.37
CA ASP A 25 -2.46 14.62 9.73
C ASP A 25 -2.19 15.00 8.26
N ILE A 26 -1.26 14.32 7.59
CA ILE A 26 -1.01 14.60 6.18
C ILE A 26 -2.28 14.33 5.37
N ARG A 27 -2.74 15.36 4.66
CA ARG A 27 -3.93 15.30 3.81
C ARG A 27 -3.73 14.26 2.70
N ARG A 28 -4.57 13.22 2.67
CA ARG A 28 -4.47 12.15 1.65
C ARG A 28 -4.48 12.67 0.21
N LEU A 29 -5.22 13.74 -0.07
CA LEU A 29 -5.36 14.29 -1.42
C LEU A 29 -4.04 14.87 -1.93
N LEU A 30 -3.15 15.33 -1.06
CA LEU A 30 -1.81 15.74 -1.45
C LEU A 30 -1.09 14.62 -2.21
N PHE A 31 -1.22 13.37 -1.76
CA PHE A 31 -0.60 12.23 -2.44
C PHE A 31 -1.29 11.89 -3.76
N LYS A 32 -2.62 12.11 -3.87
CA LYS A 32 -3.31 11.98 -5.15
C LYS A 32 -2.78 13.02 -6.14
N ASP A 33 -2.66 14.27 -5.70
CA ASP A 33 -2.21 15.38 -6.52
C ASP A 33 -0.77 15.15 -7.04
N PHE A 34 0.14 14.68 -6.19
CA PHE A 34 1.50 14.32 -6.62
C PHE A 34 1.51 13.16 -7.62
N TRP A 35 0.64 12.16 -7.46
CA TRP A 35 0.69 10.95 -8.25
C TRP A 35 -0.03 11.07 -9.59
N GLU A 36 -1.02 11.97 -9.70
CA GLU A 36 -1.67 12.28 -10.98
C GLU A 36 -0.70 12.86 -12.01
N LEU A 37 0.42 13.44 -11.57
CA LEU A 37 1.51 13.87 -12.45
C LEU A 37 2.31 12.70 -13.07
N HIS A 38 2.14 11.49 -12.54
CA HIS A 38 2.93 10.30 -12.88
C HIS A 38 2.07 9.07 -13.23
N GLY A 39 0.75 9.20 -13.28
CA GLY A 39 -0.17 8.12 -13.63
C GLY A 39 -1.53 8.26 -12.95
N PHE A 40 -2.21 7.13 -12.77
CA PHE A 40 -3.49 7.07 -12.06
C PHE A 40 -3.28 6.61 -10.61
N ALA A 41 -3.90 7.31 -9.66
CA ALA A 41 -3.81 6.97 -8.24
C ALA A 41 -5.17 6.95 -7.56
N ARG A 42 -5.36 5.96 -6.69
CA ARG A 42 -6.43 5.95 -5.70
C ARG A 42 -5.81 5.91 -4.31
N VAL A 43 -6.06 6.95 -3.52
CA VAL A 43 -5.61 7.05 -2.13
C VAL A 43 -6.84 7.00 -1.25
N GLU A 44 -7.00 5.93 -0.49
CA GLU A 44 -8.12 5.74 0.44
C GLU A 44 -7.67 5.96 1.88
N ALA A 45 -8.58 6.44 2.73
CA ALA A 45 -8.32 6.47 4.17
C ALA A 45 -8.36 5.02 4.71
N TYR A 46 -7.49 4.73 5.67
CA TYR A 46 -7.47 3.42 6.31
C TYR A 46 -8.68 3.27 7.24
N GLU A 47 -9.51 2.25 7.00
CA GLU A 47 -10.62 1.87 7.88
C GLU A 47 -10.18 0.68 8.76
N PRO A 48 -10.03 0.86 10.09
CA PRO A 48 -9.53 -0.20 10.98
C PRO A 48 -10.37 -1.49 10.94
N GLY A 49 -11.70 -1.36 10.81
CA GLY A 49 -12.62 -2.51 10.78
C GLY A 49 -12.46 -3.43 9.56
N ARG A 50 -11.79 -2.98 8.49
CA ARG A 50 -11.50 -3.80 7.31
C ARG A 50 -10.18 -4.56 7.42
N GLY A 51 -9.29 -4.12 8.31
CA GLY A 51 -7.94 -4.67 8.44
C GLY A 51 -7.01 -4.30 7.28
N ALA A 52 -5.69 -4.44 7.50
CA ALA A 52 -4.69 -4.16 6.47
C ALA A 52 -4.84 -5.07 5.25
N ASN A 53 -5.16 -6.34 5.48
CA ASN A 53 -5.38 -7.37 4.46
C ASN A 53 -6.49 -7.02 3.46
N PHE A 54 -7.49 -6.21 3.81
CA PHE A 54 -8.49 -5.78 2.83
C PHE A 54 -7.86 -4.94 1.70
N TYR A 55 -6.93 -4.04 2.06
CA TYR A 55 -6.30 -3.13 1.11
C TYR A 55 -5.16 -3.77 0.31
N VAL A 56 -4.53 -4.81 0.87
CA VAL A 56 -3.33 -5.43 0.28
C VAL A 56 -3.49 -6.89 -0.12
N GLY A 57 -4.48 -7.58 0.44
CA GLY A 57 -4.59 -9.03 0.45
C GLY A 57 -5.03 -9.66 -0.86
N LYS A 58 -5.78 -8.93 -1.70
CA LYS A 58 -6.15 -9.41 -3.05
C LYS A 58 -4.93 -9.75 -3.92
N TYR A 59 -3.76 -9.20 -3.59
CA TYR A 59 -2.54 -9.30 -4.38
C TYR A 59 -1.39 -10.05 -3.66
N LEU A 60 -1.63 -10.48 -2.41
CA LEU A 60 -0.74 -11.39 -1.70
C LEU A 60 -0.78 -12.82 -2.26
N THR A 61 -1.84 -13.17 -2.99
CA THR A 61 -2.11 -14.53 -3.49
C THR A 61 -1.82 -14.69 -4.98
N LYS A 62 -1.20 -13.71 -5.63
CA LYS A 62 -0.85 -13.79 -7.06
C LYS A 62 0.61 -14.21 -7.21
N ASP A 63 0.86 -15.11 -8.15
CA ASP A 63 2.20 -15.69 -8.37
C ASP A 63 3.27 -14.67 -8.80
N ALA A 64 2.86 -13.49 -9.28
CA ALA A 64 3.75 -12.44 -9.81
C ALA A 64 3.78 -11.15 -8.95
N GLY A 65 3.67 -11.26 -7.63
CA GLY A 65 3.76 -10.14 -6.69
C GLY A 65 5.08 -10.08 -5.93
N ASP A 66 5.69 -8.89 -5.83
CA ASP A 66 6.83 -8.64 -4.92
C ASP A 66 6.35 -7.85 -3.68
N ILE A 67 6.48 -8.46 -2.50
CA ILE A 67 6.05 -7.86 -1.24
C ILE A 67 7.26 -7.25 -0.53
N ARG A 68 7.15 -5.96 -0.15
CA ARG A 68 8.19 -5.25 0.60
C ARG A 68 7.61 -4.64 1.87
N PHE A 69 8.35 -4.82 2.97
CA PHE A 69 8.05 -4.22 4.26
C PHE A 69 9.15 -3.21 4.60
N SER A 70 8.77 -2.07 5.19
CA SER A 70 9.76 -1.13 5.73
C SER A 70 10.51 -1.74 6.92
N HIS A 71 11.79 -1.42 7.08
CA HIS A 71 12.64 -1.88 8.19
C HIS A 71 12.06 -1.61 9.60
N ASN A 72 11.20 -0.60 9.74
CA ASN A 72 10.55 -0.25 11.01
C ASN A 72 9.16 -0.87 11.20
N LEU A 73 8.67 -1.68 10.25
CA LEU A 73 7.39 -2.40 10.41
C LEU A 73 7.55 -3.69 11.22
N SER A 74 8.69 -4.37 11.11
CA SER A 74 9.00 -5.61 11.83
C SER A 74 8.98 -5.48 13.36
N LYS A 75 9.13 -4.25 13.89
CA LYS A 75 9.09 -3.99 15.34
C LYS A 75 7.66 -3.93 15.93
N HIS A 76 6.63 -3.78 15.10
CA HIS A 76 5.25 -3.60 15.55
C HIS A 76 4.37 -4.86 15.46
N LEU A 77 4.90 -5.96 14.90
CA LEU A 77 4.15 -7.22 14.69
C LEU A 77 4.50 -8.30 15.72
N THR A 78 5.43 -8.06 16.65
CA THR A 78 5.95 -9.06 17.59
C THR A 78 5.68 -8.74 19.06
N THR A 79 4.86 -7.73 19.36
CA THR A 79 4.46 -7.44 20.75
C THR A 79 3.15 -8.18 21.05
N SER A 80 3.30 -9.41 21.55
CA SER A 80 2.24 -10.19 22.21
C SER A 80 1.97 -9.69 23.61
#